data_AF-A0A7V2T7Y3-F1
#
_entry.id   AF-A0A7V2T7Y3-F1
#
_cell.length_a   1.000
_cell.length_b   1.000
_cell.length_c   1.000
_cell.angle_alpha   90.00
_cell.angle_beta   90.00
_cell.angle_gamma   90.00
#
_symmetry.space_group_name_H-M   'P 1'
#
loop_
_entity.id
_entity.type
_entity.pdbx_description
1 polymer ?
#
loop_
_entity_poly.entity_id
_entity_poly.type
_entity_poly.pdbx_seq_one_letter_code
_entity_poly.pdbx_strand_id
1 'polypeptide(L)'
;MWHNFDDLIKDGQIVSTREVRREIDNCPVERLRDWAADNGEVFPTPTEEEGAFVAQIYAVPHFQQNIERQKLLKGGVLADPFVIAKASVIEGTVVTMEGLKPNAAKIPNICQYFGVGYMNLEKFMEAEQWQF
;
A
#
# COMPACT_ATOMS: atom_id res chain seq x y z
N MET A 1 -7.07 16.23 -13.00
CA MET A 1 -6.18 15.38 -12.18
C MET A 1 -6.92 14.78 -11.00
N TRP A 2 -7.36 15.57 -10.00
CA TRP A 2 -8.14 15.01 -8.87
C TRP A 2 -9.46 14.34 -9.28
N HIS A 3 -10.17 14.89 -10.27
CA HIS A 3 -11.41 14.27 -10.77
C HIS A 3 -11.19 12.84 -11.30
N ASN A 4 -10.14 12.62 -12.10
CA ASN A 4 -9.80 11.30 -12.62
C ASN A 4 -9.49 10.30 -11.49
N PHE A 5 -8.80 10.76 -10.44
CA PHE A 5 -8.52 9.93 -9.26
C PHE A 5 -9.80 9.57 -8.50
N ASP A 6 -10.69 10.54 -8.30
CA ASP A 6 -11.98 10.32 -7.62
C ASP A 6 -12.86 9.35 -8.41
N ASP A 7 -12.83 9.41 -9.74
CA ASP A 7 -13.60 8.48 -10.58
C ASP A 7 -13.05 7.05 -10.50
N LEU A 8 -11.72 6.88 -10.49
CA LEU A 8 -11.10 5.58 -10.26
C LEU A 8 -11.40 5.00 -8.87
N ILE A 9 -11.52 5.86 -7.84
CA ILE A 9 -11.96 5.44 -6.50
C ILE A 9 -13.42 4.96 -6.54
N LYS A 10 -14.32 5.73 -7.16
CA LYS A 10 -15.75 5.36 -7.27
C LYS A 10 -15.95 4.07 -8.04
N ASP A 11 -15.13 3.83 -9.06
CA ASP A 11 -15.15 2.61 -9.86
C ASP A 11 -14.47 1.42 -9.13
N GLY A 12 -13.94 1.64 -7.92
CA GLY A 12 -13.29 0.61 -7.11
C GLY A 12 -11.93 0.16 -7.65
N GLN A 13 -11.34 0.90 -8.59
CA GLN A 13 -10.06 0.59 -9.21
C GLN A 13 -8.88 1.02 -8.35
N ILE A 14 -9.09 1.96 -7.45
CA ILE A 14 -8.11 2.38 -6.46
C ILE A 14 -8.58 1.96 -5.07
N VAL A 15 -7.77 1.12 -4.44
CA VAL A 15 -7.99 0.68 -3.07
C VAL A 15 -6.68 0.73 -2.29
N SER A 16 -6.82 0.78 -0.98
CA SER A 16 -5.72 0.71 -0.02
C SER A 16 -6.13 -0.26 1.11
N THR A 17 -5.63 -0.04 2.32
CA THR A 17 -5.95 -0.86 3.49
C THR A 17 -6.21 0.01 4.72
N ARG A 18 -6.99 -0.52 5.66
CA ARG A 18 -7.22 0.13 6.97
C ARG A 18 -5.91 0.52 7.68
N GLU A 19 -4.84 -0.23 7.47
CA GLU A 19 -3.53 0.03 8.06
C GLU A 19 -2.91 1.32 7.49
N VAL A 20 -3.07 1.60 6.20
CA VAL A 20 -2.71 2.91 5.63
C VAL A 20 -3.57 4.02 6.25
N ARG A 21 -4.88 3.81 6.45
CA ARG A 21 -5.74 4.78 7.14
C ARG A 21 -5.23 5.12 8.55
N ARG A 22 -4.83 4.11 9.33
CA ARG A 22 -4.27 4.32 10.66
C ARG A 22 -2.94 5.09 10.62
N GLU A 23 -2.12 4.93 9.58
CA GLU A 23 -0.94 5.77 9.40
C GLU A 23 -1.31 7.23 9.09
N ILE A 24 -2.31 7.44 8.23
CA ILE A 24 -2.84 8.77 7.91
C ILE A 24 -3.39 9.46 9.15
N ASP A 25 -4.15 8.76 10.00
CA ASP A 25 -4.73 9.34 11.22
C ASP A 25 -3.65 9.86 12.20
N ASN A 26 -2.45 9.26 12.16
CA ASN A 26 -1.29 9.68 12.96
C ASN A 26 -0.38 10.71 12.24
N CYS A 27 -0.65 11.02 10.96
CA CYS A 27 0.09 12.00 10.18
C CYS A 27 -0.33 13.42 10.60
N PRO A 28 0.58 14.41 10.68
CA PRO A 28 0.22 15.78 11.07
C PRO A 28 -0.61 16.54 10.01
N VAL A 29 -0.67 16.06 8.77
CA VAL A 29 -1.38 16.75 7.66
C VAL A 29 -2.90 16.62 7.79
N GLU A 30 -3.56 17.69 8.25
CA GLU A 30 -5.01 17.72 8.51
C GLU A 30 -5.86 17.43 7.27
N ARG A 31 -5.58 18.11 6.15
CA ARG A 31 -6.28 17.89 4.88
C ARG A 31 -6.26 16.44 4.40
N LEU A 32 -5.19 15.70 4.70
CA LEU A 32 -5.08 14.29 4.34
C LEU A 32 -5.98 13.42 5.24
N ARG A 33 -6.06 13.75 6.53
CA ARG A 33 -6.98 13.07 7.47
C ARG A 33 -8.44 13.32 7.09
N ASP A 34 -8.79 14.55 6.76
CA ASP A 34 -10.14 14.92 6.32
C ASP A 34 -10.52 14.18 5.04
N TRP A 35 -9.65 14.21 4.02
CA TRP A 35 -9.88 13.48 2.78
C TRP A 35 -10.05 11.97 3.02
N ALA A 36 -9.21 11.37 3.87
CA ALA A 36 -9.33 9.96 4.19
C ALA A 36 -10.65 9.65 4.93
N ALA A 37 -11.12 10.55 5.81
CA ALA A 37 -12.40 10.43 6.49
C ALA A 37 -13.58 10.44 5.51
N ASP A 38 -13.52 11.28 4.49
CA ASP A 38 -14.56 11.37 3.45
C ASP A 38 -14.53 10.21 2.45
N ASN A 39 -13.41 9.47 2.34
CA ASN A 39 -13.19 8.36 1.39
C ASN A 39 -12.89 7.03 2.12
N GLY A 40 -13.71 6.69 3.11
CA GLY A 40 -13.50 5.51 3.97
C GLY A 40 -13.51 4.17 3.23
N GLU A 41 -14.24 4.08 2.11
CA GLU A 41 -14.33 2.92 1.22
C GLU A 41 -12.99 2.51 0.60
N VAL A 42 -12.05 3.46 0.45
CA VAL A 42 -10.69 3.20 -0.04
C VAL A 42 -9.89 2.34 0.94
N PHE A 43 -10.29 2.30 2.21
CA PHE A 43 -9.53 1.68 3.30
C PHE A 43 -10.27 0.48 3.92
N PRO A 44 -10.57 -0.59 3.16
CA PRO A 44 -11.25 -1.75 3.70
C PRO A 44 -10.42 -2.42 4.79
N THR A 45 -11.11 -3.07 5.72
CA THR A 45 -10.47 -3.95 6.70
C THR A 45 -9.85 -5.15 5.98
N PRO A 46 -8.60 -5.53 6.32
CA PRO A 46 -7.99 -6.67 5.68
C PRO A 46 -8.75 -7.98 5.88
N THR A 47 -8.71 -8.84 4.87
CA THR A 47 -9.30 -10.18 4.91
C THR A 47 -8.36 -11.18 5.59
N GLU A 48 -8.87 -12.38 5.89
CA GLU A 48 -8.05 -13.48 6.40
C GLU A 48 -6.96 -13.91 5.40
N GLU A 49 -7.28 -13.90 4.10
CA GLU A 49 -6.35 -14.21 3.01
C GLU A 49 -5.20 -13.20 2.95
N GLU A 50 -5.53 -11.90 3.07
CA GLU A 50 -4.53 -10.83 3.14
C GLU A 50 -3.65 -10.99 4.38
N GLY A 51 -4.24 -11.32 5.54
CA GLY A 51 -3.49 -11.62 6.76
C GLY A 51 -2.55 -12.84 6.63
N ALA A 52 -3.00 -13.90 5.96
CA ALA A 52 -2.19 -15.09 5.68
C ALA A 52 -1.02 -14.74 4.76
N PHE A 53 -1.23 -13.88 3.76
CA PHE A 53 -0.16 -13.41 2.89
C PHE A 53 0.88 -12.57 3.63
N VAL A 54 0.45 -11.68 4.54
CA VAL A 54 1.37 -10.93 5.41
C VAL A 54 2.25 -11.88 6.24
N ALA A 55 1.67 -12.97 6.77
CA ALA A 55 2.45 -13.99 7.48
C ALA A 55 3.50 -14.65 6.57
N GLN A 56 3.18 -14.90 5.29
CA GLN A 56 4.14 -15.41 4.31
C GLN A 56 5.29 -14.42 4.02
N ILE A 57 5.00 -13.12 3.92
CA ILE A 57 6.03 -12.08 3.78
C ILE A 57 7.04 -12.18 4.93
N TYR A 58 6.55 -12.28 6.17
CA TYR A 58 7.42 -12.32 7.36
C TYR A 58 8.03 -13.69 7.68
N ALA A 59 7.55 -14.76 7.03
CA ALA A 59 8.23 -16.06 7.06
C ALA A 59 9.57 -16.01 6.33
N VAL A 60 9.79 -15.04 5.44
CA VAL A 60 11.08 -14.79 4.78
C VAL A 60 11.96 -13.95 5.70
N PRO A 61 13.09 -14.49 6.24
CA PRO A 61 13.92 -13.78 7.21
C PRO A 61 14.45 -12.43 6.71
N HIS A 62 14.71 -12.33 5.40
CA HIS A 62 15.16 -11.09 4.75
C HIS A 62 14.16 -9.94 4.92
N PHE A 63 12.85 -10.23 4.86
CA PHE A 63 11.80 -9.20 4.95
C PHE A 63 11.37 -8.88 6.39
N GLN A 64 11.85 -9.60 7.40
CA GLN A 64 11.62 -9.22 8.79
C GLN A 64 12.25 -7.87 9.13
N GLN A 65 13.26 -7.44 8.38
CA GLN A 65 13.87 -6.10 8.51
C GLN A 65 12.95 -4.98 8.01
N ASN A 66 11.94 -5.27 7.19
CA ASN A 66 10.88 -4.31 6.82
C ASN A 66 10.07 -3.89 8.05
N ILE A 67 10.01 -4.74 9.08
CA ILE A 67 9.48 -4.33 10.37
C ILE A 67 10.47 -3.37 10.99
N GLU A 68 10.26 -2.07 10.79
CA GLU A 68 11.03 -1.05 11.50
C GLU A 68 10.94 -1.37 13.00
N ARG A 69 12.07 -1.67 13.65
CA ARG A 69 12.12 -1.96 15.09
C ARG A 69 11.41 -0.88 15.92
N GLN A 70 11.35 0.35 15.43
CA GLN A 70 10.60 1.44 16.03
C GLN A 70 9.08 1.24 16.01
N LYS A 71 8.52 0.65 14.93
CA LYS A 71 7.11 0.32 14.83
C LYS A 71 6.74 -0.79 15.82
N LEU A 72 7.56 -1.83 15.99
CA LEU A 72 7.33 -2.85 17.04
C LEU A 72 7.29 -2.26 18.46
N LEU A 73 8.22 -1.35 18.77
CA LEU A 73 8.36 -0.77 20.12
C LEU A 73 7.28 0.27 20.45
N LYS A 74 6.70 0.92 19.43
CA LYS A 74 5.68 1.97 19.59
C LYS A 74 4.26 1.52 19.24
N GLY A 75 4.04 0.24 18.93
CA GLY A 75 2.76 -0.24 18.39
C GLY A 75 2.42 0.36 17.02
N GLY A 76 3.45 0.71 16.25
CA GLY A 76 3.36 1.30 14.92
C GLY A 76 2.69 0.37 13.91
N VAL A 77 2.07 0.99 12.92
CA VAL A 77 1.24 0.31 11.93
C VAL A 77 2.10 -0.29 10.83
N LEU A 78 1.80 -1.54 10.43
CA LEU A 78 2.52 -2.27 9.39
C LEU A 78 1.81 -2.13 8.05
N ALA A 79 1.66 -0.90 7.53
CA ALA A 79 0.86 -0.66 6.33
C ALA A 79 1.41 -1.37 5.08
N ASP A 80 2.73 -1.30 4.82
CA ASP A 80 3.32 -1.79 3.58
C ASP A 80 3.02 -3.26 3.27
N PRO A 81 3.23 -4.23 4.19
CA PRO A 81 2.86 -5.63 3.93
C PRO A 81 1.39 -5.83 3.63
N PHE A 82 0.50 -5.07 4.27
CA PHE A 82 -0.94 -5.18 4.01
C PHE A 82 -1.31 -4.62 2.64
N VAL A 83 -0.66 -3.54 2.16
CA VAL A 83 -0.86 -3.04 0.79
C VAL A 83 -0.41 -4.09 -0.24
N ILE A 84 0.71 -4.76 -0.01
CA ILE A 84 1.21 -5.80 -0.91
C ILE A 84 0.30 -7.04 -0.89
N ALA A 85 -0.14 -7.45 0.31
CA ALA A 85 -1.08 -8.55 0.46
C ALA A 85 -2.42 -8.27 -0.25
N LYS A 86 -2.93 -7.04 -0.11
CA LYS A 86 -4.13 -6.57 -0.81
C LYS A 86 -3.98 -6.77 -2.31
N ALA A 87 -2.91 -6.22 -2.89
CA ALA A 87 -2.63 -6.35 -4.32
C ALA A 87 -2.47 -7.81 -4.75
N SER A 88 -1.83 -8.65 -3.94
CA SER A 88 -1.70 -10.07 -4.26
C SER A 88 -3.05 -10.80 -4.29
N VAL A 89 -3.97 -10.48 -3.38
CA VAL A 89 -5.27 -11.18 -3.28
C VAL A 89 -6.23 -10.73 -4.38
N ILE A 90 -6.22 -9.43 -4.72
CA ILE A 90 -7.12 -8.88 -5.75
C ILE A 90 -6.50 -8.89 -7.16
N GLU A 91 -5.33 -9.51 -7.34
CA GLU A 91 -4.54 -9.48 -8.58
C GLU A 91 -4.25 -8.04 -9.07
N GLY A 92 -4.10 -7.12 -8.12
CA GLY A 92 -3.83 -5.70 -8.36
C GLY A 92 -2.35 -5.37 -8.54
N THR A 93 -2.08 -4.09 -8.77
CA THR A 93 -0.72 -3.55 -8.87
C THR A 93 -0.47 -2.51 -7.78
N VAL A 94 0.62 -2.66 -7.03
CA VAL A 94 1.03 -1.68 -6.02
C VAL A 94 1.63 -0.45 -6.68
N VAL A 95 1.02 0.72 -6.46
CA VAL A 95 1.61 2.01 -6.82
C VAL A 95 2.41 2.54 -5.63
N THR A 96 3.72 2.77 -5.81
CA THR A 96 4.60 3.24 -4.74
C THR A 96 5.61 4.28 -5.23
N MET A 97 6.03 5.17 -4.33
CA MET A 97 7.12 6.11 -4.57
C MET A 97 8.49 5.57 -4.14
N GLU A 98 8.55 4.35 -3.61
CA GLU A 98 9.80 3.70 -3.30
C GLU A 98 10.51 3.16 -4.55
N GLY A 99 11.82 3.33 -4.60
CA GLY A 99 12.67 2.70 -5.61
C GLY A 99 13.09 1.28 -5.22
N LEU A 100 13.21 0.40 -6.21
CA LEU A 100 13.82 -0.92 -6.04
C LEU A 100 15.28 -0.74 -5.61
N LYS A 101 15.66 -1.37 -4.49
CA LYS A 101 17.03 -1.31 -3.97
C LYS A 101 17.53 -2.73 -3.68
N PRO A 102 18.63 -3.19 -4.31
CA PRO A 102 19.15 -4.53 -4.06
C PRO A 102 19.36 -4.80 -2.56
N ASN A 103 18.98 -6.00 -2.11
CA ASN A 103 19.08 -6.45 -0.72
C ASN A 103 18.33 -5.58 0.31
N ALA A 104 17.39 -4.73 -0.10
CA ALA A 104 16.50 -4.02 0.80
C ALA A 104 15.20 -4.83 1.03
N ALA A 105 14.47 -4.47 2.09
CA ALA A 105 13.14 -4.98 2.39
C ALA A 105 12.08 -3.88 2.14
N LYS A 106 12.10 -3.27 0.95
CA LYS A 106 11.17 -2.23 0.50
C LYS A 106 9.98 -2.81 -0.26
N ILE A 107 8.93 -2.02 -0.49
CA ILE A 107 7.75 -2.47 -1.26
C ILE A 107 8.14 -3.13 -2.59
N PRO A 108 8.92 -2.50 -3.50
CA PRO A 108 9.28 -3.12 -4.78
C PRO A 108 10.01 -4.45 -4.64
N ASN A 109 10.87 -4.59 -3.62
CA ASN A 109 11.63 -5.81 -3.38
C ASN A 109 10.74 -6.98 -2.96
N ILE A 110 9.76 -6.70 -2.08
CA ILE A 110 8.80 -7.70 -1.62
C ILE A 110 7.88 -8.08 -2.79
N CYS A 111 7.34 -7.10 -3.51
CA CYS A 111 6.51 -7.35 -4.69
C CYS A 111 7.26 -8.21 -5.73
N GLN A 112 8.51 -7.88 -6.04
CA GLN A 112 9.33 -8.66 -6.97
C GLN A 112 9.55 -10.11 -6.49
N TYR A 113 9.77 -10.32 -5.19
CA TYR A 113 9.98 -11.66 -4.63
C TYR A 113 8.73 -12.53 -4.72
N PHE A 114 7.56 -11.97 -4.44
CA PHE A 114 6.29 -12.69 -4.45
C PHE A 114 5.57 -12.67 -5.82
N GLY A 115 6.13 -11.99 -6.83
CA GLY A 115 5.51 -11.85 -8.14
C GLY A 115 4.29 -10.93 -8.18
N VAL A 116 4.14 -10.03 -7.21
CA VAL A 116 3.06 -9.03 -7.17
C VAL A 116 3.41 -7.87 -8.11
N GLY A 117 2.45 -7.41 -8.91
CA GLY A 117 2.63 -6.25 -9.77
C GLY A 117 2.98 -5.00 -8.97
N TYR A 118 3.92 -4.19 -9.45
CA TYR A 118 4.20 -2.88 -8.87
C TYR A 118 4.66 -1.87 -9.92
N MET A 119 4.36 -0.60 -9.69
CA MET A 119 4.81 0.51 -10.53
C MET A 119 5.00 1.80 -9.72
N ASN A 120 5.64 2.81 -10.33
CA ASN A 120 5.71 4.14 -9.74
C ASN A 120 4.50 5.00 -10.18
N LEU A 121 4.31 6.14 -9.53
CA LEU A 121 3.20 7.07 -9.82
C LEU A 121 3.23 7.56 -11.27
N GLU A 122 4.41 7.85 -11.82
CA GLU A 122 4.54 8.30 -13.22
C GLU A 122 3.99 7.26 -14.20
N LYS A 123 4.42 5.99 -14.08
CA LYS A 123 3.92 4.89 -14.91
C LYS A 123 2.43 4.64 -14.72
N PHE A 124 1.92 4.81 -13.50
CA PHE A 124 0.49 4.72 -13.23
C PHE A 124 -0.27 5.81 -14.00
N MET A 125 0.18 7.07 -13.91
CA MET A 125 -0.45 8.18 -14.62
C MET A 125 -0.37 8.03 -16.14
N GLU A 126 0.73 7.48 -16.67
CA GLU A 126 0.87 7.13 -18.09
C GLU A 126 -0.10 6.03 -18.51
N ALA A 127 -0.24 4.97 -17.70
CA ALA A 127 -1.16 3.86 -17.97
C ALA A 127 -2.62 4.32 -17.99
N GLU A 128 -2.99 5.25 -17.10
CA GLU A 128 -4.32 5.86 -17.03
C GLU A 128 -4.54 6.98 -18.06
N GLN A 129 -3.54 7.26 -18.92
CA GLN A 129 -3.58 8.30 -19.96
C GLN A 129 -3.90 9.70 -19.43
N TRP A 130 -3.44 10.02 -18.21
CA TRP A 130 -3.67 11.34 -17.63
C TRP A 130 -2.84 12.39 -18.38
N GLN A 131 -3.51 13.43 -18.90
CA GLN A 131 -2.84 14.54 -19.58
C GLN A 131 -2.41 15.61 -18.58
N PHE A 132 -1.20 16.15 -18.79
CA PHE A 132 -0.54 17.17 -17.98
C PHE A 132 -0.54 18.53 -18.69
#